data_AF-C2BGN2-F1
#
_entry.id   AF-C2BGN2-F1
#
_cell.length_a   1.000
_cell.length_b   1.000
_cell.length_c   1.000
_cell.angle_alpha   90.00
_cell.angle_beta   90.00
_cell.angle_gamma   90.00
#
_symmetry.space_group_name_H-M   'P 1'
#
loop_
_entity.id
_entity.type
_entity.pdbx_description
1 polymer ?
#
loop_
_entity_poly.entity_id
_entity_poly.type
_entity_poly.pdbx_seq_one_letter_code
_entity_poly.pdbx_strand_id
1 'polypeptide(L)' 'MADKRMFSLKIVNSDLFLDMPLSSQCLYFHLSMRADDDGFVNNPKKIIKIIGA' A
#
# COMPACT_ATOMS: atom_id res chain seq x y z
N MET A 1 -22.25 -1.76 -5.96
CA MET A 1 -21.53 -2.09 -4.71
C MET A 1 -20.16 -1.46 -4.84
N ALA A 2 -20.01 -0.26 -4.28
CA ALA A 2 -18.92 0.65 -4.60
C ALA A 2 -17.64 0.31 -3.82
N ASP A 3 -16.54 0.27 -4.55
CA ASP A 3 -15.14 0.41 -4.17
C ASP A 3 -14.87 0.63 -2.68
N LYS A 4 -14.56 -0.43 -1.93
CA LYS A 4 -13.88 -0.30 -0.64
C LYS A 4 -12.37 -0.45 -0.78
N ARG A 5 -11.80 0.15 -1.84
CA ARG A 5 -10.37 0.48 -1.90
C ARG A 5 -10.10 1.74 -1.08
N MET A 6 -10.35 1.69 0.22
CA MET A 6 -10.02 2.82 1.09
C MET A 6 -8.66 2.57 1.71
N PHE A 7 -7.65 3.26 1.19
CA PHE A 7 -6.43 3.50 1.95
C PHE A 7 -6.82 4.06 3.31
N SER A 8 -6.24 3.51 4.38
CA SER A 8 -6.55 3.96 5.73
C SER A 8 -5.98 5.36 5.92
N LEU A 9 -6.84 6.38 5.98
CA LEU A 9 -6.44 7.76 6.28
C LEU A 9 -5.68 7.87 7.61
N LYS A 10 -5.95 6.98 8.56
CA LYS A 10 -5.20 6.90 9.82
C LYS A 10 -3.74 6.50 9.62
N ILE A 11 -3.46 5.65 8.63
CA ILE A 11 -2.09 5.21 8.31
C ILE A 11 -1.40 6.29 7.49
N VAL A 12 -2.01 6.75 6.39
CA VAL A 12 -1.36 7.71 5.49
C VAL A 12 -1.16 9.10 6.09
N ASN A 13 -1.97 9.49 7.09
CA ASN A 13 -1.80 10.74 7.81
C ASN A 13 -1.00 10.58 9.12
N SER A 14 -0.48 9.40 9.42
CA SER A 14 0.36 9.24 10.61
C SER A 14 1.75 9.81 10.38
N ASP A 15 2.30 10.48 11.38
CA ASP A 15 3.66 11.04 11.33
C ASP A 15 4.69 9.95 10.99
N LEU A 16 4.52 8.74 11.56
CA LEU A 16 5.36 7.59 11.26
C LEU A 16 5.37 7.19 9.78
N PHE A 17 4.26 7.34 9.07
CA PHE A 17 4.18 7.04 7.64
C PHE A 17 4.77 8.17 6.80
N LEU A 18 4.50 9.42 7.18
CA LEU A 18 5.03 10.60 6.50
C LEU A 18 6.55 10.74 6.64
N ASP A 19 7.11 10.23 7.75
CA ASP A 19 8.55 10.17 8.00
C ASP A 19 9.26 9.05 7.20
N MET A 20 8.51 8.13 6.58
CA MET A 20 9.11 7.06 5.78
C MET A 20 9.65 7.60 4.44
N PRO A 21 10.67 6.97 3.86
CA PRO A 21 11.11 7.26 2.50
C PRO A 21 9.95 7.17 1.49
N LEU A 22 9.96 8.05 0.49
CA LEU A 22 8.92 8.07 -0.55
C LEU A 22 8.74 6.71 -1.24
N SER A 23 9.82 5.93 -1.42
CA SER A 23 9.75 4.56 -1.97
C SER A 23 8.92 3.63 -1.09
N SER A 24 9.05 3.72 0.24
CA SER A 24 8.27 2.94 1.21
C SER A 24 6.79 3.35 1.20
N GLN A 25 6.52 4.66 1.12
CA GLN A 25 5.16 5.16 0.99
C GLN A 25 4.51 4.67 -0.32
N CYS A 26 5.23 4.77 -1.45
CA CYS A 26 4.79 4.24 -2.74
C CYS A 26 4.55 2.72 -2.71
N LEU A 27 5.39 1.94 -2.03
CA LEU A 27 5.22 0.51 -1.87
C LEU A 27 3.90 0.18 -1.15
N TYR A 28 3.58 0.90 -0.06
CA TYR A 28 2.31 0.73 0.64
C TYR A 28 1.11 0.91 -0.30
N PHE A 29 1.10 1.99 -1.09
CA PHE A 29 0.04 2.22 -2.07
C PHE A 29 -0.04 1.09 -3.11
N HIS A 30 1.10 0.64 -3.64
CA HIS A 30 1.14 -0.42 -4.65
C HIS A 30 0.70 -1.79 -4.15
N LEU A 31 0.94 -2.09 -2.86
CA LEU A 31 0.45 -3.30 -2.20
C LEU A 31 -1.06 -3.20 -2.00
N SER A 32 -1.55 -2.09 -1.42
CA SER A 32 -2.97 -1.88 -1.16
C SER A 32 -3.83 -1.80 -2.43
N MET A 33 -3.28 -1.36 -3.57
CA MET A 33 -3.98 -1.42 -4.87
C MET A 33 -4.14 -2.86 -5.41
N ARG A 34 -3.28 -3.78 -4.97
CA ARG A 34 -3.25 -5.18 -5.43
C ARG A 34 -3.76 -6.15 -4.37
N ALA A 35 -4.15 -5.63 -3.21
CA ALA A 35 -4.85 -6.38 -2.20
C ALA A 35 -6.28 -6.67 -2.67
N ASP A 36 -6.83 -7.82 -2.27
CA ASP A 36 -8.24 -8.13 -2.46
C ASP A 36 -9.12 -7.39 -1.43
N ASP A 37 -10.42 -7.68 -1.44
CA ASP A 37 -11.41 -7.03 -0.58
C ASP A 37 -11.17 -7.28 0.92
N ASP A 38 -10.45 -8.35 1.28
CA ASP A 38 -10.04 -8.70 2.64
C ASP A 38 -8.67 -8.13 3.03
N GLY A 39 -8.01 -7.42 2.10
CA GLY A 39 -6.69 -6.84 2.32
C GLY A 39 -5.53 -7.82 2.13
N PHE A 40 -5.76 -8.99 1.53
CA PHE A 40 -4.74 -9.98 1.28
C PHE A 40 -3.97 -9.69 -0.01
N VAL A 41 -2.65 -9.74 0.07
CA VAL A 41 -1.75 -9.58 -1.08
C VAL A 41 -1.09 -10.92 -1.37
N ASN A 42 -1.46 -11.55 -2.48
CA ASN A 42 -0.98 -12.88 -2.85
C ASN A 42 0.54 -12.90 -3.17
N ASN A 43 1.07 -11.82 -3.78
CA ASN A 43 2.46 -11.78 -4.29
C ASN A 43 3.24 -10.48 -3.95
N PRO A 44 3.45 -10.15 -2.66
CA PRO A 44 4.08 -8.89 -2.26
C PRO A 44 5.52 -8.73 -2.76
N LYS A 45 6.31 -9.81 -2.75
CA LYS A 45 7.72 -9.81 -3.25
C LYS A 45 7.81 -9.51 -4.74
N LYS A 46 6.83 -9.95 -5.54
CA LYS A 46 6.78 -9.66 -6.96
C LYS A 46 6.48 -8.18 -7.20
N ILE A 47 5.61 -7.60 -6.37
CA ILE A 47 5.25 -6.18 -6.45
C ILE A 47 6.47 -5.31 -6.15
N ILE A 48 7.21 -5.60 -5.07
CA ILE A 48 8.47 -4.92 -4.73
C ILE A 48 9.45 -4.94 -5.91
N LYS A 49 9.66 -6.12 -6.53
CA LYS A 49 10.55 -6.24 -7.71
C LYS A 49 10.09 -5.45 -8.94
N ILE A 50 8.77 -5.33 -9.16
CA ILE A 50 8.23 -4.57 -10.30
C ILE A 50 8.41 -3.06 -10.10
N ILE A 51 8.21 -2.59 -8.87
CA ILE A 51 8.26 -1.15 -8.58
C ILE A 51 9.69 -0.65 -8.31
N GLY A 52 10.64 -1.55 -8.03
CA GLY A 52 12.04 -1.20 -7.78
C GLY A 52 12.25 -0.44 -6.46
N ALA A 53 11.36 -0.67 -5.48
CA ALA A 53 11.41 -0.06 -4.15
C ALA A 53 12.30 -0.85 -3.18
#